data_AF-A0AA42W5M5-F1
#
_entry.id   AF-A0AA42W5M5-F1
#
_cell.length_a   1.000
_cell.length_b   1.000
_cell.length_c   1.000
_cell.angle_alpha   90.00
_cell.angle_beta   90.00
_cell.angle_gamma   90.00
#
_symmetry.space_group_name_H-M   'P 1'
#
loop_
_entity.id
_entity.type
_entity.pdbx_description
1 polymer ?
#
loop_
_entity_poly.entity_id
_entity_poly.type
_entity_poly.pdbx_seq_one_letter_code
_entity_poly.pdbx_strand_id
1 'polypeptide(L)'
;MHTTPTLQPLSGTHILSLALNLPGPAALMRCRDMGARCTKLEPPTTPPQPSADPMHSYSPAAYAQLHAGMQVLHADLKSAAGQATLHQALAQTDVLLTSFRPAALDKLGLSWGSLHARHPRLCMVRIFGSTDPDEANHAGHDLTYQAQAGLTDDGHLPASLFADMAGAVMGSEAVLQTLLQRSRSGHGHCLDVGLAQAAQWLALPRHWGMTTPGGDVGGAHAGYRMYRCADGWVALAALEPHFAQRIAQVAGLEQRDGSLSSMHHSGSHAALERFFALQRCEQLAAMAAQSDIPLHVIPVLDK
;
A
#
# COMPACT_ATOMS: atom_id res chain seq x y z
N MET A 1 -19.67 22.56 -9.47
CA MET A 1 -18.80 21.42 -9.14
C MET A 1 -19.36 20.19 -9.84
N HIS A 2 -18.76 19.75 -10.94
CA HIS A 2 -19.13 18.48 -11.55
C HIS A 2 -18.52 17.36 -10.71
N THR A 3 -19.31 16.74 -9.84
CA THR A 3 -18.91 15.48 -9.21
C THR A 3 -18.99 14.40 -10.27
N THR A 4 -17.84 13.95 -10.78
CA THR A 4 -17.79 12.74 -11.61
C THR A 4 -18.48 11.60 -10.85
N PRO A 5 -19.50 10.94 -11.42
CA PRO A 5 -20.19 9.87 -10.73
C PRO A 5 -19.20 8.79 -10.32
N THR A 6 -19.27 8.34 -9.06
CA THR A 6 -18.40 7.29 -8.54
C THR A 6 -18.71 5.99 -9.27
N LEU A 7 -17.76 5.50 -10.07
CA LEU A 7 -17.90 4.22 -10.73
C LEU A 7 -17.98 3.11 -9.67
N GLN A 8 -18.96 2.20 -9.80
CA GLN A 8 -19.16 1.04 -8.92
C GLN A 8 -18.94 -0.25 -9.72
N PRO A 9 -17.71 -0.55 -10.16
CA PRO A 9 -17.44 -1.64 -11.11
C PRO A 9 -17.69 -3.03 -10.53
N LEU A 10 -17.77 -3.16 -9.20
CA LEU A 10 -18.06 -4.41 -8.50
C LEU A 10 -19.51 -4.51 -8.00
N SER A 11 -20.39 -3.59 -8.43
CA SER A 11 -21.81 -3.66 -8.10
C SER A 11 -22.39 -5.04 -8.49
N GLY A 12 -23.06 -5.70 -7.53
CA GLY A 12 -23.62 -7.04 -7.69
C GLY A 12 -22.61 -8.19 -7.52
N THR A 13 -21.33 -7.90 -7.24
CA THR A 13 -20.32 -8.92 -6.94
C THR A 13 -20.33 -9.26 -5.46
N HIS A 14 -20.30 -10.55 -5.12
CA HIS A 14 -20.16 -11.04 -3.75
C HIS A 14 -18.74 -11.53 -3.48
N ILE A 15 -18.10 -10.99 -2.44
CA ILE A 15 -16.74 -11.37 -2.05
C ILE A 15 -16.75 -11.94 -0.64
N LEU A 16 -16.24 -13.16 -0.48
CA LEU A 16 -15.98 -13.77 0.81
C LEU A 16 -14.49 -13.67 1.10
N SER A 17 -14.13 -13.11 2.26
CA SER A 17 -12.74 -13.03 2.70
C SER A 17 -12.48 -13.94 3.89
N LEU A 18 -11.44 -14.77 3.78
CA LEU A 18 -10.82 -15.50 4.88
C LEU A 18 -9.55 -14.79 5.39
N ALA A 19 -9.21 -13.66 4.78
CA ALA A 19 -7.96 -12.98 5.06
C ALA A 19 -8.00 -12.27 6.42
N LEU A 20 -6.91 -12.41 7.16
CA LEU A 20 -6.67 -11.77 8.46
C LEU A 20 -5.58 -10.70 8.35
N ASN A 21 -5.39 -9.90 9.39
CA ASN A 21 -4.46 -8.78 9.46
C ASN A 21 -4.77 -7.70 8.42
N LEU A 22 -3.77 -6.97 7.92
CA LEU A 22 -3.98 -5.77 7.13
C LEU A 22 -4.25 -5.99 5.63
N PRO A 23 -3.40 -6.68 4.85
CA PRO A 23 -3.42 -6.55 3.39
C PRO A 23 -4.69 -7.10 2.74
N GLY A 24 -5.20 -8.22 3.26
CA GLY A 24 -6.47 -8.79 2.79
C GLY A 24 -7.69 -7.92 3.12
N PRO A 25 -7.94 -7.58 4.39
CA PRO A 25 -8.98 -6.62 4.77
C PRO A 25 -8.89 -5.26 4.07
N ALA A 26 -7.68 -4.73 3.83
CA ALA A 26 -7.50 -3.50 3.04
C ALA A 26 -7.91 -3.68 1.56
N ALA A 27 -7.57 -4.82 0.93
CA ALA A 27 -8.06 -5.13 -0.41
C ALA A 27 -9.59 -5.27 -0.44
N LEU A 28 -10.16 -5.93 0.58
CA LEU A 28 -11.61 -6.13 0.70
C LEU A 28 -12.35 -4.80 0.89
N MET A 29 -11.79 -3.88 1.67
CA MET A 29 -12.30 -2.52 1.85
C MET A 29 -12.37 -1.78 0.51
N ARG A 30 -11.29 -1.83 -0.28
CA ARG A 30 -11.27 -1.24 -1.64
C ARG A 30 -12.34 -1.85 -2.54
N CYS A 31 -12.54 -3.16 -2.48
CA CYS A 31 -13.58 -3.83 -3.26
C CYS A 31 -14.99 -3.40 -2.83
N ARG A 32 -15.23 -3.23 -1.52
CA ARG A 32 -16.50 -2.68 -0.99
C ARG A 32 -16.74 -1.28 -1.51
N ASP A 33 -15.71 -0.43 -1.49
CA ASP A 33 -15.81 0.96 -1.96
C ASP A 33 -16.07 1.04 -3.50
N MET A 34 -15.72 -0.03 -4.23
CA MET A 34 -16.08 -0.25 -5.64
C MET A 34 -17.47 -0.89 -5.85
N GLY A 35 -18.24 -1.12 -4.79
CA GLY A 35 -19.63 -1.60 -4.83
C GLY A 35 -19.82 -3.10 -4.58
N ALA A 36 -18.77 -3.83 -4.21
CA ALA A 36 -18.90 -5.25 -3.87
C ALA A 36 -19.64 -5.45 -2.54
N ARG A 37 -20.43 -6.53 -2.45
CA ARG A 37 -20.95 -7.03 -1.18
C ARG A 37 -19.89 -7.93 -0.53
N CYS A 38 -19.27 -7.43 0.53
CA CYS A 38 -18.18 -8.11 1.22
C CYS A 38 -18.65 -8.81 2.51
N THR A 39 -18.23 -10.06 2.68
CA THR A 39 -18.39 -10.84 3.92
C THR A 39 -17.02 -11.32 4.37
N LYS A 40 -16.77 -11.29 5.68
CA LYS A 40 -15.58 -11.88 6.29
C LYS A 40 -15.95 -13.15 7.02
N LEU A 41 -15.09 -14.16 6.96
CA LEU A 41 -15.18 -15.35 7.79
C LEU A 41 -13.88 -15.49 8.58
N GLU A 42 -14.00 -15.43 9.90
CA GLU A 42 -12.91 -15.55 10.85
C GLU A 42 -12.93 -16.92 11.56
N PRO A 43 -11.79 -17.35 12.12
CA PRO A 43 -11.78 -18.43 13.10
C PRO A 43 -12.71 -18.12 14.29
N PRO A 44 -13.17 -19.12 15.06
CA PRO A 44 -13.96 -18.87 16.25
C PRO A 44 -13.26 -17.92 17.23
N THR A 45 -14.00 -16.99 17.79
CA THR A 45 -13.52 -16.09 18.84
C THR A 45 -13.36 -16.83 20.16
N THR A 46 -12.35 -16.45 20.94
CA THR A 46 -12.32 -16.75 22.37
C THR A 46 -13.07 -15.63 23.11
N PRO A 47 -14.07 -15.88 23.95
CA PRO A 47 -14.66 -14.83 24.76
C PRO A 47 -13.65 -14.23 25.75
N PRO A 48 -13.66 -12.91 26.00
CA PRO A 48 -14.64 -11.92 25.53
C PRO A 48 -14.29 -11.23 24.20
N GLN A 49 -13.28 -11.70 23.45
CA GLN A 49 -12.84 -11.05 22.23
C GLN A 49 -13.93 -11.13 21.13
N PRO A 50 -14.27 -10.01 20.47
CA PRO A 50 -15.33 -10.00 19.45
C PRO A 50 -14.83 -10.43 18.05
N SER A 51 -13.53 -10.62 17.88
CA SER A 51 -12.88 -11.01 16.62
C SER A 51 -11.67 -11.90 16.91
N ALA A 52 -11.39 -12.83 15.99
CA ALA A 52 -10.20 -13.69 16.02
C ALA A 52 -9.09 -13.17 15.09
N ASP A 53 -9.30 -12.04 14.41
CA ASP A 53 -8.26 -11.35 13.66
C ASP A 53 -7.25 -10.69 14.61
N PRO A 54 -5.95 -11.00 14.52
CA PRO A 54 -4.94 -10.39 15.39
C PRO A 54 -4.93 -8.85 15.34
N MET A 55 -5.31 -8.25 14.21
CA MET A 55 -5.39 -6.79 14.06
C MET A 55 -6.38 -6.14 15.02
N HIS A 56 -7.46 -6.83 15.38
CA HIS A 56 -8.37 -6.31 16.40
C HIS A 56 -7.66 -6.07 17.74
N SER A 57 -6.59 -6.83 18.04
CA SER A 57 -5.87 -6.71 19.32
C SER A 57 -4.86 -5.56 19.33
N TYR A 58 -4.11 -5.34 18.24
CA TYR A 58 -3.09 -4.30 18.19
C TYR A 58 -3.60 -2.97 17.58
N SER A 59 -4.71 -2.97 16.86
CA SER A 59 -5.33 -1.75 16.31
C SER A 59 -6.86 -1.90 16.11
N PRO A 60 -7.66 -1.80 17.20
CA PRO A 60 -9.12 -1.89 17.11
C PRO A 60 -9.75 -0.86 16.16
N ALA A 61 -9.21 0.36 16.12
CA ALA A 61 -9.72 1.43 15.27
C ALA A 61 -9.53 1.11 13.77
N ALA A 62 -8.35 0.60 13.39
CA ALA A 62 -8.12 0.17 12.01
C ALA A 62 -9.00 -1.02 11.64
N TYR A 63 -9.14 -2.00 12.54
CA TYR A 63 -10.06 -3.13 12.33
C TYR A 63 -11.49 -2.65 12.08
N ALA A 64 -12.01 -1.74 12.91
CA ALA A 64 -13.35 -1.20 12.75
C ALA A 64 -13.54 -0.48 11.40
N GLN A 65 -12.57 0.33 10.97
CA GLN A 65 -12.61 1.02 9.68
C GLN A 65 -12.63 0.05 8.50
N LEU A 66 -11.74 -0.93 8.51
CA LEU A 66 -11.57 -1.90 7.41
C LEU A 66 -12.82 -2.78 7.22
N HIS A 67 -13.53 -3.10 8.31
CA HIS A 67 -14.70 -3.98 8.29
C HIS A 67 -16.03 -3.24 8.41
N ALA A 68 -16.03 -1.90 8.39
CA ALA A 68 -17.24 -1.11 8.51
C ALA A 68 -18.31 -1.54 7.49
N GLY A 69 -19.52 -1.82 7.97
CA GLY A 69 -20.66 -2.24 7.14
C GLY A 69 -20.56 -3.67 6.57
N MET A 70 -19.55 -4.45 6.94
CA MET A 70 -19.39 -5.84 6.50
C MET A 70 -19.99 -6.82 7.52
N GLN A 71 -20.51 -7.94 7.03
CA GLN A 71 -20.88 -9.06 7.89
C GLN A 71 -19.61 -9.86 8.24
N VAL A 72 -19.42 -10.15 9.53
CA VAL A 72 -18.35 -11.03 10.03
C VAL A 72 -18.98 -12.32 10.54
N LEU A 73 -18.61 -13.43 9.91
CA LEU A 73 -18.98 -14.79 10.26
C LEU A 73 -17.83 -15.45 11.02
N HIS A 74 -18.15 -16.46 11.82
CA HIS A 74 -17.15 -17.24 12.54
C HIS A 74 -17.36 -18.73 12.27
N ALA A 75 -16.29 -19.43 11.88
CA ALA A 75 -16.34 -20.87 11.67
C ALA A 75 -14.96 -21.52 11.89
N ASP A 76 -14.95 -22.68 12.56
CA ASP A 76 -13.75 -23.51 12.63
C ASP A 76 -13.60 -24.32 11.33
N LEU A 77 -12.74 -23.85 10.44
CA LEU A 77 -12.47 -24.49 9.15
C LEU A 77 -11.80 -25.87 9.27
N LYS A 78 -11.36 -26.29 10.46
CA LYS A 78 -10.87 -27.67 10.70
C LYS A 78 -12.01 -28.64 11.01
N SER A 79 -13.19 -28.13 11.36
CA SER A 79 -14.37 -28.94 11.68
C SER A 79 -15.24 -29.17 10.45
N ALA A 80 -15.97 -30.29 10.41
CA ALA A 80 -16.93 -30.57 9.34
C ALA A 80 -18.06 -29.51 9.28
N ALA A 81 -18.50 -29.00 10.44
CA ALA A 81 -19.54 -27.97 10.51
C ALA A 81 -19.05 -26.61 9.98
N GLY A 82 -17.80 -26.24 10.27
CA GLY A 82 -17.21 -25.02 9.73
C GLY A 82 -16.93 -25.11 8.23
N GLN A 83 -16.51 -26.28 7.74
CA GLN A 83 -16.40 -26.55 6.30
C GLN A 83 -17.76 -26.47 5.59
N ALA A 84 -18.83 -27.01 6.19
CA ALA A 84 -20.19 -26.88 5.67
C ALA A 84 -20.63 -25.41 5.60
N THR A 85 -20.36 -24.63 6.66
CA THR A 85 -20.64 -23.19 6.73
C THR A 85 -19.90 -22.42 5.62
N LEU A 86 -18.60 -22.68 5.47
CA LEU A 86 -17.78 -22.07 4.42
C LEU A 86 -18.35 -22.38 3.03
N HIS A 87 -18.65 -23.64 2.72
CA HIS A 87 -19.15 -24.01 1.40
C HIS A 87 -20.55 -23.47 1.11
N GLN A 88 -21.39 -23.30 2.13
CA GLN A 88 -22.67 -22.60 1.99
C GLN A 88 -22.48 -21.12 1.61
N ALA A 89 -21.49 -20.45 2.21
CA ALA A 89 -21.13 -19.09 1.83
C ALA A 89 -20.52 -19.02 0.42
N LEU A 90 -19.63 -19.95 0.08
CA LEU A 90 -18.99 -20.04 -1.24
C LEU A 90 -20.00 -20.25 -2.38
N ALA A 91 -21.13 -20.91 -2.13
CA ALA A 91 -22.18 -21.10 -3.12
C ALA A 91 -22.78 -19.78 -3.65
N GLN A 92 -22.67 -18.69 -2.89
CA GLN A 92 -23.15 -17.35 -3.25
C GLN A 92 -22.01 -16.36 -3.49
N THR A 93 -20.77 -16.85 -3.58
CA THR A 93 -19.57 -16.03 -3.67
C THR A 93 -19.05 -16.00 -5.10
N ASP A 94 -18.72 -14.81 -5.59
CA ASP A 94 -18.03 -14.63 -6.87
C ASP A 94 -16.52 -14.73 -6.72
N VAL A 95 -15.97 -14.15 -5.64
CA VAL A 95 -14.54 -14.13 -5.38
C VAL A 95 -14.24 -14.54 -3.94
N LEU A 96 -13.39 -15.55 -3.77
CA LEU A 96 -12.77 -15.88 -2.50
C LEU A 96 -11.45 -15.11 -2.37
N LEU A 97 -11.36 -14.24 -1.37
CA LEU A 97 -10.14 -13.56 -0.98
C LEU A 97 -9.53 -14.26 0.25
N THR A 98 -8.25 -14.59 0.23
CA THR A 98 -7.59 -15.24 1.38
C THR A 98 -6.16 -14.77 1.56
N SER A 99 -5.66 -14.85 2.79
CA SER A 99 -4.26 -14.63 3.12
C SER A 99 -3.53 -15.88 3.61
N PHE A 100 -4.15 -17.05 3.45
CA PHE A 100 -3.51 -18.32 3.78
C PHE A 100 -2.44 -18.70 2.76
N ARG A 101 -1.33 -19.24 3.26
CA ARG A 101 -0.28 -19.83 2.44
C ARG A 101 -0.81 -21.06 1.70
N PRO A 102 -0.26 -21.41 0.52
CA PRO A 102 -0.71 -22.56 -0.26
C PRO A 102 -0.80 -23.86 0.56
N ALA A 103 0.24 -24.20 1.34
CA ALA A 103 0.23 -25.44 2.12
C ALA A 103 -0.84 -25.45 3.23
N ALA A 104 -1.26 -24.29 3.75
CA ALA A 104 -2.33 -24.20 4.72
C ALA A 104 -3.70 -24.40 4.05
N LEU A 105 -3.89 -23.86 2.85
CA LEU A 105 -5.10 -24.10 2.04
C LEU A 105 -5.24 -25.57 1.67
N ASP A 106 -4.15 -26.23 1.27
CA ASP A 106 -4.16 -27.66 0.95
C ASP A 106 -4.59 -28.50 2.15
N LYS A 107 -4.05 -28.22 3.35
CA LYS A 107 -4.44 -28.90 4.60
C LYS A 107 -5.90 -28.67 4.99
N LEU A 108 -6.49 -27.54 4.59
CA LEU A 108 -7.90 -27.22 4.81
C LEU A 108 -8.82 -27.75 3.70
N GLY A 109 -8.28 -28.39 2.64
CA GLY A 109 -9.05 -28.84 1.48
C GLY A 109 -9.52 -27.68 0.58
N LEU A 110 -8.90 -26.50 0.71
CA LEU A 110 -9.26 -25.25 0.02
C LEU A 110 -8.26 -24.88 -1.09
N SER A 111 -7.57 -25.88 -1.65
CA SER A 111 -6.72 -25.68 -2.81
C SER A 111 -7.53 -25.19 -4.01
N TRP A 112 -6.89 -24.49 -4.95
CA TRP A 112 -7.58 -24.01 -6.15
C TRP A 112 -8.26 -25.16 -6.91
N GLY A 113 -7.57 -26.29 -7.11
CA GLY A 113 -8.15 -27.45 -7.80
C GLY A 113 -9.40 -27.99 -7.10
N SER A 114 -9.38 -28.09 -5.76
CA SER A 114 -10.53 -28.53 -4.96
C SER A 114 -11.72 -27.56 -5.09
N LEU A 115 -11.46 -26.27 -4.90
CA LEU A 115 -12.51 -25.25 -4.95
C LEU A 115 -13.07 -25.07 -6.36
N HIS A 116 -12.22 -25.06 -7.38
CA HIS A 116 -12.64 -24.88 -8.77
C HIS A 116 -13.50 -26.05 -9.26
N ALA A 117 -13.16 -27.29 -8.90
CA ALA A 117 -13.97 -28.46 -9.25
C ALA A 117 -15.40 -28.37 -8.67
N ARG A 118 -15.55 -27.84 -7.45
CA ARG A 118 -16.84 -27.69 -6.78
C ARG A 118 -17.60 -26.42 -7.17
N HIS A 119 -16.88 -25.34 -7.44
CA HIS A 119 -17.42 -24.02 -7.78
C HIS A 119 -16.73 -23.49 -9.06
N PRO A 120 -17.08 -23.98 -10.26
CA PRO A 120 -16.33 -23.67 -11.50
C PRO A 120 -16.31 -22.19 -11.89
N ARG A 121 -17.22 -21.38 -11.35
CA ARG A 121 -17.32 -19.93 -11.57
C ARG A 121 -16.69 -19.07 -10.47
N LEU A 122 -16.22 -19.68 -9.38
CA LEU A 122 -15.58 -18.98 -8.28
C LEU A 122 -14.19 -18.50 -8.71
N CYS A 123 -13.93 -17.21 -8.57
CA CYS A 123 -12.57 -16.68 -8.64
C CYS A 123 -11.90 -16.76 -7.27
N MET A 124 -10.58 -16.87 -7.25
CA MET A 124 -9.79 -16.91 -6.02
C MET A 124 -8.63 -15.92 -6.12
N VAL A 125 -8.42 -15.13 -5.05
CA VAL A 125 -7.29 -14.23 -4.92
C VAL A 125 -6.59 -14.56 -3.60
N ARG A 126 -5.30 -14.92 -3.68
CA ARG A 126 -4.46 -15.27 -2.52
C ARG A 126 -3.44 -14.17 -2.29
N ILE A 127 -3.48 -13.50 -1.15
CA ILE A 127 -2.54 -12.44 -0.75
C ILE A 127 -1.64 -12.99 0.35
N PHE A 128 -0.42 -13.40 0.02
CA PHE A 128 0.49 -14.05 0.96
C PHE A 128 1.95 -13.61 0.73
N GLY A 129 2.90 -14.24 1.40
CA GLY A 129 4.26 -13.74 1.51
C GLY A 129 4.99 -13.51 0.19
N SER A 130 5.29 -14.58 -0.55
CA SER A 130 5.98 -14.51 -1.83
C SER A 130 5.33 -15.46 -2.83
N THR A 131 5.19 -15.05 -4.09
CA THR A 131 4.74 -15.95 -5.17
C THR A 131 5.85 -16.86 -5.70
N ASP A 132 7.09 -16.67 -5.24
CA ASP A 132 8.18 -17.60 -5.51
C ASP A 132 7.86 -18.95 -4.85
N PRO A 133 7.82 -20.07 -5.61
CA PRO A 133 7.49 -21.39 -5.07
C PRO A 133 8.32 -21.82 -3.84
N ASP A 134 9.60 -21.47 -3.80
CA ASP A 134 10.51 -21.87 -2.72
C ASP A 134 10.26 -21.05 -1.44
N GLU A 135 9.72 -19.83 -1.59
CA GLU A 135 9.45 -18.90 -0.49
C GLU A 135 7.96 -18.82 -0.12
N ALA A 136 7.08 -19.47 -0.89
CA ALA A 136 5.62 -19.35 -0.77
C ALA A 136 5.06 -19.74 0.61
N ASN A 137 5.79 -20.58 1.34
CA ASN A 137 5.41 -21.06 2.67
C ASN A 137 6.24 -20.45 3.81
N HIS A 138 7.22 -19.59 3.51
CA HIS A 138 8.01 -18.90 4.53
C HIS A 138 7.19 -17.85 5.28
N ALA A 139 7.56 -17.63 6.54
CA ALA A 139 6.93 -16.63 7.37
C ALA A 139 7.53 -15.26 7.09
N GLY A 140 6.65 -14.27 6.99
CA GLY A 140 7.05 -12.87 6.88
C GLY A 140 5.86 -11.96 7.18
N HIS A 141 6.20 -10.71 7.40
CA HIS A 141 5.28 -9.59 7.61
C HIS A 141 5.79 -8.40 6.80
N ASP A 142 4.96 -7.38 6.66
CA ASP A 142 5.30 -6.13 5.97
C ASP A 142 6.76 -5.68 6.18
N LEU A 143 7.20 -5.55 7.44
CA LEU A 143 8.55 -5.09 7.78
C LEU A 143 9.65 -5.97 7.18
N THR A 144 9.48 -7.30 7.18
CA THR A 144 10.50 -8.21 6.61
C THR A 144 10.56 -8.09 5.09
N TYR A 145 9.42 -7.86 4.43
CA TYR A 145 9.37 -7.66 2.97
C TYR A 145 9.95 -6.30 2.57
N GLN A 146 9.66 -5.24 3.34
CA GLN A 146 10.28 -3.93 3.15
C GLN A 146 11.80 -4.00 3.35
N ALA A 147 12.28 -4.69 4.39
CA ALA A 147 13.70 -4.88 4.65
C ALA A 147 14.39 -5.65 3.51
N GLN A 148 13.78 -6.76 3.06
CA GLN A 148 14.30 -7.54 1.94
C GLN A 148 14.36 -6.73 0.64
N ALA A 149 13.40 -5.82 0.42
CA ALA A 149 13.38 -4.92 -0.74
C ALA A 149 14.30 -3.70 -0.59
N GLY A 150 15.02 -3.56 0.53
CA GLY A 150 15.92 -2.45 0.81
C GLY A 150 15.19 -1.13 1.11
N LEU A 151 13.93 -1.18 1.53
CA LEU A 151 13.07 -0.03 1.84
C LEU A 151 13.14 0.41 3.31
N THR A 152 13.99 -0.22 4.11
CA THR A 152 14.25 0.16 5.50
C THR A 152 15.62 0.78 5.63
N ASP A 153 15.74 1.85 6.42
CA ASP A 153 17.01 2.48 6.76
C ASP A 153 17.51 2.00 8.14
N ASP A 154 18.82 2.10 8.39
CA ASP A 154 19.57 1.59 9.56
C ASP A 154 18.81 1.63 10.90
N GLY A 155 18.01 0.60 11.18
CA GLY A 155 17.28 0.43 12.44
C GLY A 155 16.00 1.25 12.61
N HIS A 156 15.53 1.96 11.58
CA HIS A 156 14.30 2.76 11.64
C HIS A 156 13.12 2.04 11.00
N LEU A 157 11.95 2.13 11.64
CA LEU A 157 10.70 1.61 11.07
C LEU A 157 10.20 2.55 9.96
N PRO A 158 9.74 2.00 8.82
CA PRO A 158 9.04 2.79 7.81
C PRO A 158 7.81 3.49 8.39
N ALA A 159 7.48 4.67 7.84
CA ALA A 159 6.33 5.47 8.30
C ALA A 159 4.96 4.81 8.09
N SER A 160 4.91 3.75 7.27
CA SER A 160 3.70 2.99 6.96
C SER A 160 4.03 1.54 6.62
N LEU A 161 2.99 0.72 6.49
CA LEU A 161 3.07 -0.68 6.08
C LEU A 161 2.98 -0.77 4.55
N PHE A 162 4.04 -0.33 3.87
CA PHE A 162 4.03 -0.10 2.43
C PHE A 162 3.86 -1.40 1.62
N ALA A 163 4.45 -2.51 2.06
CA ALA A 163 4.32 -3.80 1.38
C ALA A 163 2.88 -4.34 1.51
N ASP A 164 2.30 -4.27 2.71
CA ASP A 164 0.91 -4.68 2.94
C ASP A 164 -0.07 -3.83 2.14
N MET A 165 0.11 -2.50 2.12
CA MET A 165 -0.79 -1.59 1.42
C MET A 165 -0.66 -1.69 -0.11
N ALA A 166 0.55 -1.88 -0.65
CA ALA A 166 0.71 -2.18 -2.08
C ALA A 166 0.11 -3.55 -2.43
N GLY A 167 0.32 -4.56 -1.59
CA GLY A 167 -0.31 -5.86 -1.73
C GLY A 167 -1.85 -5.78 -1.70
N ALA A 168 -2.42 -4.89 -0.90
CA ALA A 168 -3.85 -4.64 -0.88
C ALA A 168 -4.38 -4.03 -2.19
N VAL A 169 -3.65 -3.09 -2.78
CA VAL A 169 -3.97 -2.52 -4.09
C VAL A 169 -3.92 -3.60 -5.17
N MET A 170 -2.79 -4.33 -5.26
CA MET A 170 -2.63 -5.44 -6.20
C MET A 170 -3.67 -6.54 -5.99
N GLY A 171 -4.07 -6.81 -4.75
CA GLY A 171 -5.15 -7.72 -4.39
C GLY A 171 -6.49 -7.29 -4.97
N SER A 172 -6.87 -6.02 -4.80
CA SER A 172 -8.10 -5.47 -5.39
C SER A 172 -8.07 -5.45 -6.93
N GLU A 173 -6.89 -5.26 -7.53
CA GLU A 173 -6.70 -5.36 -8.98
C GLU A 173 -6.83 -6.81 -9.45
N ALA A 174 -6.28 -7.78 -8.72
CA ALA A 174 -6.44 -9.21 -9.01
C ALA A 174 -7.91 -9.65 -8.95
N VAL A 175 -8.71 -9.10 -8.03
CA VAL A 175 -10.18 -9.29 -8.00
C VAL A 175 -10.80 -8.82 -9.31
N LEU A 176 -10.49 -7.61 -9.77
CA LEU A 176 -11.00 -7.08 -11.04
C LEU A 176 -10.54 -7.93 -12.24
N GLN A 177 -9.26 -8.32 -12.27
CA GLN A 177 -8.69 -9.13 -13.36
C GLN A 177 -9.35 -10.50 -13.45
N THR A 178 -9.49 -11.22 -12.33
CA THR A 178 -10.14 -12.54 -12.32
C THR A 178 -11.60 -12.46 -12.75
N LEU A 179 -12.34 -11.43 -12.31
CA LEU A 179 -13.73 -11.20 -12.73
C LEU A 179 -13.85 -10.82 -14.21
N LEU A 180 -12.94 -9.99 -14.73
CA LEU A 180 -12.89 -9.63 -16.14
C LEU A 180 -12.56 -10.83 -17.02
N GLN A 181 -11.64 -11.70 -16.59
CA GLN A 181 -11.36 -12.93 -17.31
C GLN A 181 -12.54 -13.91 -17.25
N ARG A 182 -13.18 -14.04 -16.07
CA ARG A 182 -14.38 -14.87 -15.90
C ARG A 182 -15.53 -14.42 -16.79
N SER A 183 -15.73 -13.11 -17.00
CA SER A 183 -16.80 -12.62 -17.86
C SER A 183 -16.61 -13.01 -19.33
N ARG A 184 -15.38 -13.25 -19.75
CA ARG A 184 -15.02 -13.70 -21.11
C ARG A 184 -15.01 -15.22 -21.24
N SER A 185 -14.44 -15.92 -20.27
CA SER A 185 -14.26 -17.38 -20.33
C SER A 185 -15.44 -18.17 -19.77
N GLY A 186 -16.30 -17.55 -18.96
CA GLY A 186 -17.36 -18.22 -18.19
C GLY A 186 -16.87 -19.01 -16.96
N HIS A 187 -15.56 -19.13 -16.75
CA HIS A 187 -14.94 -19.93 -15.69
C HIS A 187 -14.16 -19.04 -14.72
N GLY A 188 -14.12 -19.43 -13.45
CA GLY A 188 -13.35 -18.73 -12.42
C GLY A 188 -11.85 -18.85 -12.64
N HIS A 189 -11.11 -17.87 -12.11
CA HIS A 189 -9.64 -17.80 -12.20
C HIS A 189 -9.02 -17.63 -10.82
N CYS A 190 -7.79 -18.11 -10.66
CA CYS A 190 -7.00 -17.92 -9.44
C CYS A 190 -5.81 -17.01 -9.73
N LEU A 191 -5.58 -16.00 -8.89
CA LEU A 191 -4.39 -15.16 -8.92
C LEU A 191 -3.73 -15.07 -7.54
N ASP A 192 -2.40 -15.03 -7.58
CA ASP A 192 -1.55 -14.88 -6.40
C ASP A 192 -0.96 -13.48 -6.37
N VAL A 193 -0.99 -12.89 -5.18
CA VAL A 193 -0.40 -11.58 -4.88
C VAL A 193 0.58 -11.79 -3.75
N GLY A 194 1.86 -11.62 -4.07
CA GLY A 194 2.94 -11.74 -3.11
C GLY A 194 3.32 -10.38 -2.52
N LEU A 195 3.37 -10.30 -1.19
CA LEU A 195 3.78 -9.09 -0.48
C LEU A 195 5.25 -8.75 -0.71
N ALA A 196 6.11 -9.76 -0.90
CA ALA A 196 7.50 -9.58 -1.31
C ALA A 196 7.58 -8.93 -2.70
N GLN A 197 6.79 -9.39 -3.66
CA GLN A 197 6.74 -8.80 -5.00
C GLN A 197 6.14 -7.38 -4.98
N ALA A 198 5.15 -7.12 -4.11
CA ALA A 198 4.62 -5.78 -3.90
C ALA A 198 5.68 -4.81 -3.35
N ALA A 199 6.48 -5.25 -2.38
CA ALA A 199 7.61 -4.47 -1.85
C ALA A 199 8.69 -4.24 -2.91
N GLN A 200 9.04 -5.27 -3.69
CA GLN A 200 9.99 -5.16 -4.81
C GLN A 200 9.53 -4.16 -5.87
N TRP A 201 8.24 -4.16 -6.21
CA TRP A 201 7.65 -3.19 -7.12
C TRP A 201 7.79 -1.75 -6.61
N LEU A 202 7.47 -1.51 -5.34
CA LEU A 202 7.67 -0.20 -4.71
C LEU A 202 9.15 0.21 -4.64
N ALA A 203 10.06 -0.75 -4.55
CA ALA A 203 11.50 -0.51 -4.50
C ALA A 203 12.14 -0.22 -5.86
N LEU A 204 11.42 -0.31 -6.99
CA LEU A 204 11.99 -0.07 -8.31
C LEU A 204 12.75 1.27 -8.43
N PRO A 205 12.22 2.43 -7.98
CA PRO A 205 12.96 3.69 -8.03
C PRO A 205 14.29 3.63 -7.26
N ARG A 206 14.35 2.87 -6.17
CA ARG A 206 15.59 2.67 -5.40
C ARG A 206 16.57 1.79 -6.16
N HIS A 207 16.10 0.70 -6.77
CA HIS A 207 16.92 -0.19 -7.60
C HIS A 207 17.45 0.50 -8.86
N TRP A 208 16.71 1.45 -9.42
CA TRP A 208 17.17 2.33 -10.50
C TRP A 208 18.16 3.42 -10.03
N GLY A 209 18.49 3.46 -8.74
CA GLY A 209 19.41 4.44 -8.15
C GLY A 209 18.76 5.80 -7.87
N MET A 210 17.52 6.03 -8.28
CA MET A 210 16.85 7.33 -8.23
C MET A 210 16.72 7.87 -6.81
N THR A 211 16.36 7.01 -5.86
CA THR A 211 16.12 7.36 -4.44
C THR A 211 17.27 6.92 -3.51
N THR A 212 18.45 6.62 -4.07
CA THR A 212 19.68 6.40 -3.28
C THR A 212 20.34 7.74 -2.96
N PRO A 213 21.26 7.83 -1.98
CA PRO A 213 21.92 9.10 -1.64
C PRO A 213 22.64 9.80 -2.81
N GLY A 214 23.02 9.06 -3.85
CA GLY A 214 23.62 9.61 -5.08
C GLY A 214 22.63 9.94 -6.20
N GLY A 215 21.35 9.60 -6.03
CA GLY A 215 20.29 9.87 -7.00
C GLY A 215 19.61 11.22 -6.77
N ASP A 216 19.09 11.81 -7.85
CA ASP A 216 18.50 13.15 -7.81
C ASP A 216 17.32 13.24 -6.84
N VAL A 217 16.42 12.25 -6.90
CA VAL A 217 15.25 12.16 -6.00
C VAL A 217 15.56 11.44 -4.69
N GLY A 218 16.83 11.16 -4.42
CA GLY A 218 17.35 10.67 -3.15
C GLY A 218 18.14 11.74 -2.37
N GLY A 219 18.16 12.99 -2.85
CA GLY A 219 18.77 14.12 -2.14
C GLY A 219 20.10 14.61 -2.70
N ALA A 220 20.61 14.03 -3.80
CA ALA A 220 21.84 14.48 -4.46
C ALA A 220 21.65 15.78 -5.27
N HIS A 221 20.41 16.05 -5.69
CA HIS A 221 20.04 17.31 -6.32
C HIS A 221 19.60 18.31 -5.25
N ALA A 222 20.26 19.47 -5.13
CA ALA A 222 19.90 20.46 -4.11
C ALA A 222 18.46 21.00 -4.26
N GLY A 223 17.86 20.85 -5.44
CA GLY A 223 16.44 21.17 -5.66
C GLY A 223 15.47 20.10 -5.17
N TYR A 224 15.91 18.91 -4.75
CA TYR A 224 15.05 17.83 -4.30
C TYR A 224 15.57 17.26 -2.97
N ARG A 225 15.13 17.83 -1.85
CA ARG A 225 15.64 17.47 -0.51
C ARG A 225 14.74 18.02 0.60
N MET A 226 14.90 17.46 1.80
CA MET A 226 14.44 18.09 3.03
C MET A 226 15.48 19.07 3.61
N TYR A 227 15.04 20.28 3.95
CA TYR A 227 15.84 21.33 4.59
C TYR A 227 15.27 21.73 5.94
N ARG A 228 16.13 22.05 6.91
CA ARG A 228 15.68 22.72 8.15
C ARG A 228 15.39 24.18 7.88
N CYS A 229 14.35 24.71 8.53
CA CYS A 229 14.08 26.14 8.60
C CYS A 229 13.94 26.59 10.06
N ALA A 230 13.67 27.87 10.30
CA ALA A 230 13.73 28.47 11.64
C ALA A 230 12.76 27.82 12.64
N ASP A 231 11.61 27.34 12.17
CA ASP A 231 10.52 26.78 12.98
C ASP A 231 9.98 25.46 12.40
N GLY A 232 10.78 24.71 11.65
CA GLY A 232 10.30 23.51 10.97
C GLY A 232 11.27 22.84 9.99
N TRP A 233 10.66 22.10 9.07
CA TRP A 233 11.30 21.52 7.91
C TRP A 233 10.62 21.99 6.63
N VAL A 234 11.34 21.84 5.53
CA VAL A 234 10.92 22.17 4.19
C VAL A 234 11.17 20.95 3.32
N ALA A 235 10.13 20.39 2.71
CA ALA A 235 10.26 19.43 1.62
C ALA A 235 10.27 20.21 0.29
N LEU A 236 11.44 20.31 -0.35
CA LEU A 236 11.61 20.94 -1.65
C LEU A 236 11.67 19.86 -2.74
N ALA A 237 10.94 20.05 -3.84
CA ALA A 237 10.89 19.15 -4.99
C ALA A 237 11.02 19.90 -6.33
N ALA A 238 11.91 20.88 -6.40
CA ALA A 238 12.27 21.67 -7.58
C ALA A 238 13.29 20.93 -8.46
N LEU A 239 12.87 19.81 -9.05
CA LEU A 239 13.74 18.93 -9.85
C LEU A 239 13.94 19.46 -11.28
N GLU A 240 12.90 20.00 -11.90
CA GLU A 240 12.94 20.49 -13.27
C GLU A 240 13.77 21.79 -13.34
N PRO A 241 14.54 22.02 -14.41
CA PRO A 241 15.49 23.14 -14.48
C PRO A 241 14.87 24.51 -14.22
N HIS A 242 13.65 24.73 -14.67
CA HIS A 242 12.94 25.99 -14.48
C HIS A 242 12.45 26.20 -13.03
N PHE A 243 12.12 25.14 -12.28
CA PHE A 243 11.87 25.26 -10.84
C PHE A 243 13.17 25.45 -10.06
N ALA A 244 14.23 24.71 -10.44
CA ALA A 244 15.55 24.82 -9.85
C ALA A 244 16.14 26.24 -10.02
N GLN A 245 15.96 26.84 -11.19
CA GLN A 245 16.36 28.22 -11.47
C GLN A 245 15.57 29.21 -10.61
N ARG A 246 14.26 29.00 -10.44
CA ARG A 246 13.42 29.88 -9.60
C ARG A 246 13.83 29.84 -8.14
N ILE A 247 14.06 28.66 -7.56
CA ILE A 247 14.54 28.59 -6.18
C ILE A 247 15.96 29.15 -6.04
N ALA A 248 16.82 28.98 -7.04
CA ALA A 248 18.13 29.61 -7.06
C ALA A 248 18.03 31.14 -7.06
N GLN A 249 17.16 31.73 -7.87
CA GLN A 249 16.92 33.18 -7.90
C GLN A 249 16.40 33.71 -6.56
N VAL A 250 15.39 33.06 -5.98
CA VAL A 250 14.84 33.45 -4.67
C VAL A 250 15.89 33.34 -3.56
N ALA A 251 16.75 32.33 -3.62
CA ALA A 251 17.83 32.12 -2.66
C ALA A 251 19.07 33.00 -2.90
N GLY A 252 19.05 33.89 -3.90
CA GLY A 252 20.19 34.77 -4.23
C GLY A 252 21.37 34.05 -4.90
N LEU A 253 21.11 32.93 -5.58
CA LEU A 253 22.09 32.11 -6.30
C LEU A 253 22.09 32.43 -7.79
N GLU A 254 22.28 33.70 -8.15
CA GLU A 254 22.16 34.20 -9.53
C GLU A 254 23.09 33.52 -10.55
N GLN A 255 24.19 32.92 -10.08
CA GLN A 255 25.15 32.17 -10.90
C GLN A 255 24.73 30.70 -11.15
N ARG A 256 23.52 30.29 -10.72
CA ARG A 256 23.01 28.93 -10.88
C ARG A 256 21.83 28.94 -11.85
N ASP A 257 22.02 28.28 -12.99
CA ASP A 257 21.07 28.20 -14.11
C ASP A 257 19.98 27.11 -13.95
N GLY A 258 19.90 26.46 -12.79
CA GLY A 258 18.99 25.34 -12.56
C GLY A 258 19.36 24.04 -13.28
N SER A 259 20.50 23.98 -13.98
CA SER A 259 20.96 22.74 -14.60
C SER A 259 21.33 21.67 -13.57
N LEU A 260 21.34 20.40 -14.00
CA LEU A 260 21.65 19.27 -13.12
C LEU A 260 23.02 19.42 -12.44
N SER A 261 24.06 19.77 -13.22
CA SER A 261 25.42 19.97 -12.70
C SER A 261 25.50 21.13 -11.70
N SER A 262 24.77 22.21 -11.97
CA SER A 262 24.64 23.37 -11.10
C SER A 262 24.00 23.00 -9.75
N MET A 263 22.98 22.14 -9.76
CA MET A 263 22.27 21.70 -8.56
C MET A 263 22.93 20.55 -7.80
N HIS A 264 23.79 19.76 -8.45
CA HIS A 264 24.66 18.77 -7.81
C HIS A 264 25.84 19.40 -7.09
N HIS A 265 26.20 20.64 -7.44
CA HIS A 265 27.33 21.32 -6.85
C HIS A 265 27.14 21.50 -5.33
N SER A 266 28.17 21.19 -4.53
CA SER A 266 28.14 21.30 -3.07
C SER A 266 27.80 22.72 -2.57
N GLY A 267 28.30 23.73 -3.27
CA GLY A 267 27.95 25.13 -3.05
C GLY A 267 26.44 25.43 -3.15
N SER A 268 25.70 24.73 -4.01
CA SER A 268 24.23 24.90 -4.15
C SER A 268 23.49 24.30 -2.96
N HIS A 269 23.94 23.13 -2.48
CA HIS A 269 23.43 22.51 -1.26
C HIS A 269 23.60 23.44 -0.06
N ALA A 270 24.82 23.91 0.19
CA ALA A 270 25.14 24.74 1.32
C ALA A 270 24.41 26.10 1.28
N ALA A 271 24.19 26.64 0.08
CA ALA A 271 23.45 27.89 -0.07
C ALA A 271 21.97 27.74 0.24
N LEU A 272 21.31 26.70 -0.30
CA LEU A 272 19.90 26.44 0.01
C LEU A 272 19.71 26.09 1.48
N GLU A 273 20.63 25.34 2.09
CA GLU A 273 20.60 25.05 3.53
C GLU A 273 20.66 26.33 4.37
N ARG A 274 21.56 27.27 4.06
CA ARG A 274 21.60 28.59 4.73
C ARG A 274 20.35 29.42 4.48
N PHE A 275 19.86 29.44 3.23
CA PHE A 275 18.67 30.18 2.87
C PHE A 275 17.46 29.71 3.69
N PHE A 276 17.17 28.40 3.70
CA PHE A 276 16.02 27.86 4.43
C PHE A 276 16.16 28.00 5.94
N ALA A 277 17.35 27.81 6.51
CA ALA A 277 17.60 27.89 7.95
C ALA A 277 17.20 29.25 8.57
N LEU A 278 17.23 30.34 7.79
CA LEU A 278 16.93 31.71 8.24
C LEU A 278 15.46 32.10 8.07
N GLN A 279 14.65 31.27 7.42
CA GLN A 279 13.27 31.59 7.05
C GLN A 279 12.29 30.83 7.94
N ARG A 280 11.12 31.43 8.20
CA ARG A 280 10.01 30.76 8.88
C ARG A 280 9.14 30.00 7.88
N CYS A 281 8.46 28.96 8.34
CA CYS A 281 7.54 28.15 7.53
C CYS A 281 6.49 29.00 6.82
N GLU A 282 5.88 29.97 7.51
CA GLU A 282 4.88 30.86 6.93
C GLU A 282 5.44 31.67 5.74
N GLN A 283 6.64 32.24 5.90
CA GLN A 283 7.31 33.02 4.86
C GLN A 283 7.65 32.16 3.65
N LEU A 284 8.14 30.93 3.89
CA LEU A 284 8.49 29.98 2.84
C LEU A 284 7.27 29.48 2.08
N ALA A 285 6.15 29.22 2.77
CA ALA A 285 4.90 28.83 2.12
C ALA A 285 4.34 29.94 1.22
N ALA A 286 4.35 31.19 1.71
CA ALA A 286 3.93 32.35 0.92
C ALA A 286 4.83 32.56 -0.31
N MET A 287 6.15 32.46 -0.13
CA MET A 287 7.14 32.56 -1.21
C MET A 287 6.93 31.47 -2.26
N ALA A 288 6.75 30.22 -1.84
CA ALA A 288 6.55 29.10 -2.76
C ALA A 288 5.30 29.27 -3.64
N ALA A 289 4.21 29.77 -3.05
CA ALA A 289 2.99 30.07 -3.79
C ALA A 289 3.17 31.24 -4.79
N GLN A 290 3.90 32.29 -4.40
CA GLN A 290 4.14 33.46 -5.25
C GLN A 290 5.10 33.18 -6.41
N SER A 291 6.11 32.34 -6.17
CA SER A 291 7.14 32.00 -7.16
C SER A 291 6.85 30.70 -7.92
N ASP A 292 5.73 30.02 -7.62
CA ASP A 292 5.35 28.71 -8.17
C ASP A 292 6.50 27.69 -8.03
N ILE A 293 6.88 27.42 -6.77
CA ILE A 293 7.94 26.47 -6.41
C ILE A 293 7.30 25.26 -5.71
N PRO A 294 7.59 24.03 -6.14
CA PRO A 294 7.10 22.81 -5.48
C PRO A 294 7.80 22.63 -4.12
N LEU A 295 7.18 23.19 -3.08
CA LEU A 295 7.70 23.23 -1.73
C LEU A 295 6.54 23.04 -0.73
N HIS A 296 6.77 22.21 0.28
CA HIS A 296 5.86 22.05 1.42
C HIS A 296 6.60 22.29 2.74
N VAL A 297 5.97 23.01 3.67
CA VAL A 297 6.54 23.28 5.00
C VAL A 297 5.94 22.34 6.04
N ILE A 298 6.76 21.92 6.98
CA ILE A 298 6.40 21.00 8.06
C ILE A 298 6.80 21.70 9.37
N PRO A 299 5.91 22.51 9.96
CA PRO A 299 6.20 23.22 11.21
C PRO A 299 6.52 22.23 12.33
N VAL A 300 7.45 22.59 13.21
CA VAL A 300 7.53 21.90 14.52
C VAL A 300 6.28 22.31 15.28
N LEU A 301 5.38 21.35 15.53
CA LEU A 301 4.26 21.58 16.43
C LEU A 301 4.84 21.71 17.84
N ASP A 302 4.59 22.84 18.50
CA ASP A 302 4.82 22.96 19.94
C ASP A 302 4.00 21.86 20.62
N LYS A 303 4.69 21.00 21.38
CA LYS A 303 4.08 19.89 22.13
C LYS A 303 3.25 20.39 23.30
#